data_AF-A0A432TW93-F1
#
_entry.id   AF-A0A432TW93-F1
#
_cell.length_a   1.000
_cell.length_b   1.000
_cell.length_c   1.000
_cell.angle_alpha   90.00
_cell.angle_beta   90.00
_cell.angle_gamma   90.00
#
_symmetry.space_group_name_H-M   'P 1'
#
loop_
_entity.id
_entity.type
_entity.pdbx_description
1 polymer ?
#
loop_
_entity_poly.entity_id
_entity_poly.type
_entity_poly.pdbx_seq_one_letter_code
_entity_poly.pdbx_strand_id
1 'polypeptide(L)'
;MKKILLVAATVALSIGSVQANPYMALGCSGCHGSAGQGASAPALAGKDAAWIVQQLKDFQSGARKNATMNAMAGMAAGQEQAIADFLASK
;
A
#
# COMPACT_ATOMS: atom_id res chain seq x y z
N MET A 1 0.88 56.72 -19.71
CA MET A 1 0.83 56.00 -18.42
C MET A 1 -0.02 54.74 -18.58
N LYS A 2 0.59 53.57 -18.79
CA LYS A 2 -0.03 52.25 -18.63
C LYS A 2 1.11 51.23 -18.55
N LYS A 3 1.38 50.69 -17.35
CA LYS A 3 2.39 49.64 -17.15
C LYS A 3 1.67 48.30 -17.37
N ILE A 4 2.01 47.61 -18.45
CA ILE A 4 1.51 46.26 -18.75
C ILE A 4 2.40 45.29 -17.98
N LEU A 5 1.87 44.70 -16.91
CA LEU A 5 2.51 43.63 -16.17
C LEU A 5 2.17 42.30 -16.85
N LEU A 6 3.14 41.71 -17.54
CA LEU A 6 3.06 40.35 -18.05
C LEU A 6 3.23 39.38 -16.87
N VAL A 7 2.15 38.73 -16.45
CA VAL A 7 2.19 37.60 -15.52
C VAL A 7 2.44 36.33 -16.34
N ALA A 8 3.67 35.84 -16.33
CA ALA A 8 3.99 34.53 -16.89
C ALA A 8 3.50 33.46 -15.92
N ALA A 9 2.33 32.87 -16.19
CA ALA A 9 1.85 31.70 -15.47
C ALA A 9 2.62 30.47 -15.96
N THR A 10 3.64 30.04 -15.21
CA THR A 10 4.29 28.75 -15.41
C THR A 10 3.32 27.63 -15.00
N VAL A 11 2.73 26.96 -15.98
CA VAL A 11 2.02 25.70 -15.76
C VAL A 11 3.06 24.62 -15.49
N ALA A 12 3.21 24.20 -14.24
CA ALA A 12 3.98 23.00 -13.91
C ALA A 12 3.17 21.78 -14.37
N LEU A 13 3.62 21.10 -15.43
CA LEU A 13 3.09 19.79 -15.80
C LEU A 13 3.55 18.77 -14.75
N SER A 14 2.64 18.38 -13.86
CA SER A 14 2.84 17.20 -13.01
C SER A 14 2.86 15.97 -13.89
N ILE A 15 4.05 15.48 -14.24
CA ILE A 15 4.22 14.11 -14.75
C ILE A 15 3.77 13.16 -13.63
N GLY A 16 2.57 12.61 -13.76
CA GLY A 16 2.04 11.66 -12.78
C GLY A 16 2.92 10.42 -12.73
N SER A 17 3.74 10.28 -11.69
CA SER A 17 4.48 9.05 -11.45
C SER A 17 3.50 7.97 -11.00
N VAL A 18 3.36 6.90 -11.79
CA VAL A 18 2.66 5.68 -11.37
C VAL A 18 3.50 5.04 -10.26
N GLN A 19 3.18 5.36 -9.00
CA GLN A 19 3.84 4.72 -7.87
C GLN A 19 3.35 3.26 -7.79
N ALA A 20 4.28 2.32 -7.80
CA ALA A 20 3.94 0.92 -7.61
C ALA A 20 3.30 0.74 -6.22
N ASN A 21 2.10 0.17 -6.18
CA ASN A 21 1.45 -0.14 -4.92
C ASN A 21 2.25 -1.24 -4.18
N PRO A 22 2.65 -1.03 -2.92
CA PRO A 22 3.47 -1.97 -2.16
C PRO A 22 2.84 -3.36 -2.02
N TYR A 23 1.52 -3.48 -2.00
CA TYR A 23 0.86 -4.79 -1.94
C TYR A 23 1.14 -5.64 -3.21
N MET A 24 1.26 -5.00 -4.37
CA MET A 24 1.68 -5.68 -5.60
C MET A 24 3.19 -5.88 -5.64
N ALA A 25 3.95 -4.82 -5.32
CA ALA A 25 5.41 -4.82 -5.43
C ALA A 25 6.08 -5.87 -4.52
N LEU A 26 5.50 -6.14 -3.35
CA LEU A 26 5.99 -7.13 -2.38
C LEU A 26 5.46 -8.55 -2.64
N GLY A 27 4.68 -8.75 -3.71
CA GLY A 27 4.18 -10.08 -4.08
C GLY A 27 3.04 -10.62 -3.20
N CYS A 28 2.39 -9.79 -2.38
CA CYS A 28 1.32 -10.21 -1.47
C CYS A 28 0.15 -10.85 -2.23
N SER A 29 -0.12 -10.37 -3.44
CA SER A 29 -1.18 -10.85 -4.32
C SER A 29 -1.00 -12.28 -4.80
N GLY A 30 0.23 -12.82 -4.77
CA GLY A 30 0.50 -14.21 -5.17
C GLY A 30 -0.23 -15.23 -4.29
N CYS A 31 -0.46 -14.92 -3.01
CA CYS A 31 -1.18 -15.80 -2.09
C CYS A 31 -2.55 -15.25 -1.68
N HIS A 32 -2.68 -13.93 -1.56
CA HIS A 32 -3.91 -13.28 -1.09
C HIS A 32 -4.84 -12.83 -2.23
N GLY A 33 -4.46 -13.04 -3.50
CA GLY A 33 -5.23 -12.61 -4.67
C GLY A 33 -4.98 -11.15 -5.04
N SER A 34 -5.27 -10.78 -6.29
CA SER A 34 -4.99 -9.42 -6.80
C SER A 34 -5.72 -8.30 -6.05
N ALA A 35 -6.87 -8.60 -5.46
CA ALA A 35 -7.70 -7.68 -4.71
C ALA A 35 -7.87 -8.11 -3.24
N GLY A 36 -7.01 -9.01 -2.74
CA GLY A 36 -7.15 -9.53 -1.37
C GLY A 36 -8.31 -10.52 -1.20
N GLN A 37 -8.94 -11.02 -2.27
CA GLN A 37 -10.07 -11.94 -2.20
C GLN A 37 -9.72 -13.33 -1.62
N GLY A 38 -8.44 -13.61 -1.42
CA GLY A 38 -7.93 -14.91 -1.00
C GLY A 38 -7.69 -15.84 -2.18
N ALA A 39 -6.62 -16.63 -2.07
CA ALA A 39 -6.31 -17.71 -3.00
C ALA A 39 -5.77 -18.90 -2.21
N SER A 40 -4.45 -19.03 -2.09
CA SER A 40 -3.80 -20.01 -1.21
C SER A 40 -3.63 -19.52 0.23
N ALA A 41 -3.88 -18.22 0.47
CA ALA A 41 -3.90 -17.61 1.80
C ALA A 41 -5.27 -16.94 2.08
N PRO A 42 -5.59 -16.64 3.36
CA PRO A 42 -6.88 -16.08 3.74
C PRO A 42 -7.21 -14.76 3.03
N ALA A 43 -8.50 -14.52 2.82
CA ALA A 43 -8.99 -13.25 2.30
C ALA A 43 -8.64 -12.08 3.23
N LEU A 44 -8.21 -10.98 2.62
CA LEU A 44 -7.94 -9.68 3.22
C LEU A 44 -8.98 -8.62 2.81
N ALA A 45 -9.69 -8.83 1.69
CA ALA A 45 -10.77 -7.95 1.23
C ALA A 45 -11.87 -7.84 2.30
N GLY A 46 -12.42 -6.64 2.45
CA GLY A 46 -13.46 -6.33 3.45
C GLY A 46 -12.96 -6.23 4.89
N LYS A 47 -11.64 -6.29 5.14
CA LYS A 47 -11.05 -6.00 6.45
C LYS A 47 -10.63 -4.54 6.53
N ASP A 48 -10.83 -3.94 7.69
CA ASP A 48 -10.45 -2.54 7.93
C ASP A 48 -8.93 -2.34 7.81
N ALA A 49 -8.52 -1.17 7.30
CA ALA A 49 -7.11 -0.83 7.15
C ALA A 49 -6.35 -0.95 8.48
N ALA A 50 -6.95 -0.49 9.59
CA ALA A 50 -6.37 -0.62 10.93
C ALA A 50 -6.13 -2.09 11.33
N TRP A 51 -7.05 -2.99 10.97
CA TRP A 51 -6.89 -4.42 11.22
C TRP A 51 -5.70 -4.97 10.42
N ILE A 52 -5.58 -4.62 9.14
CA ILE A 52 -4.48 -5.07 8.27
C ILE A 52 -3.13 -4.60 8.82
N VAL A 53 -3.02 -3.33 9.19
CA VAL A 53 -1.80 -2.78 9.81
C VAL A 53 -1.45 -3.52 11.10
N GLN A 54 -2.44 -3.77 11.97
CA GLN A 54 -2.20 -4.49 13.21
C GLN A 54 -1.68 -5.90 12.94
N GLN A 55 -2.26 -6.62 11.98
CA GLN A 55 -1.80 -7.97 11.65
C GLN A 55 -0.37 -7.99 11.11
N LEU A 56 0.00 -7.04 10.26
CA LEU A 56 1.38 -6.92 9.77
C LEU A 56 2.34 -6.66 10.94
N LYS A 57 2.00 -5.75 11.86
CA LYS A 57 2.81 -5.47 13.06
C LYS A 57 2.91 -6.66 14.02
N ASP A 58 1.83 -7.43 14.16
CA ASP A 58 1.84 -8.63 14.99
C ASP A 58 2.79 -9.69 14.42
N PHE A 59 2.83 -9.83 13.09
CA PHE A 59 3.81 -10.71 12.43
C PHE A 59 5.24 -10.15 12.50
N GLN A 60 5.45 -8.84 12.38
CA GLN A 60 6.78 -8.24 12.53
C GLN A 60 7.35 -8.42 13.93
N SER A 61 6.53 -8.21 14.96
CA SER A 61 6.93 -8.35 16.37
C SER A 61 7.00 -9.80 16.85
N GLY A 62 6.39 -10.74 16.11
CA GLY A 62 6.26 -12.13 16.51
C GLY A 62 5.14 -12.40 17.51
N ALA A 63 4.30 -11.40 17.84
CA ALA A 63 3.05 -11.58 18.59
C ALA A 63 2.10 -12.54 17.86
N ARG A 64 2.11 -12.52 16.53
CA ARG A 64 1.50 -13.54 15.67
C ARG A 64 2.59 -14.32 14.92
N LYS A 65 2.51 -15.65 14.95
CA LYS A 65 3.55 -16.53 14.41
C LYS A 65 3.05 -17.31 13.20
N ASN A 66 3.75 -17.14 12.08
CA ASN A 66 3.64 -17.92 10.86
C ASN A 66 4.89 -17.62 10.01
N ALA A 67 5.77 -18.61 9.81
CA ALA A 67 7.09 -18.38 9.21
C ALA A 67 7.06 -17.57 7.91
N THR A 68 6.13 -17.89 7.00
CA THR A 68 5.92 -17.16 5.75
C THR A 68 5.52 -15.72 6.00
N MET A 69 4.48 -15.49 6.81
CA MET A 69 3.99 -14.14 7.08
C MET A 69 4.92 -13.30 7.95
N ASN A 70 5.71 -13.90 8.85
CA ASN A 70 6.75 -13.18 9.58
C ASN A 70 7.79 -12.62 8.59
N ALA A 71 8.23 -13.41 7.60
CA ALA A 71 9.15 -12.93 6.56
C ALA A 71 8.49 -11.85 5.66
N MET A 72 7.26 -12.08 5.19
CA MET A 72 6.54 -11.12 4.35
C MET A 72 6.29 -9.80 5.09
N ALA A 73 5.87 -9.87 6.34
CA ALA A 73 5.62 -8.68 7.16
C ALA A 73 6.92 -7.92 7.47
N GLY A 74 8.05 -8.63 7.62
CA GLY A 74 9.38 -8.00 7.70
C GLY A 74 9.73 -7.21 6.45
N MET A 75 9.45 -7.72 5.24
CA MET A 75 9.65 -6.98 4.00
C MET A 75 8.67 -5.81 3.82
N ALA A 76 7.49 -5.92 4.41
CA ALA A 76 6.46 -4.87 4.42
C ALA A 76 6.73 -3.75 5.44
N ALA A 77 7.82 -3.81 6.21
CA ALA A 77 8.14 -2.84 7.26
C ALA A 77 8.19 -1.40 6.70
N GLY A 78 7.40 -0.51 7.28
CA GLY A 78 7.26 0.89 6.85
C GLY A 78 6.34 1.10 5.64
N GLN A 79 5.72 0.04 5.11
CA GLN A 79 4.73 0.10 4.03
C GLN A 79 3.34 -0.41 4.47
N GLU A 80 3.15 -0.71 5.76
CA GLU A 80 1.95 -1.36 6.28
C GLU A 80 0.69 -0.54 5.98
N GLN A 81 0.76 0.77 6.18
CA GLN A 81 -0.37 1.65 5.93
C GLN A 81 -0.71 1.71 4.44
N ALA A 82 0.30 1.84 3.57
CA ALA A 82 0.08 1.89 2.13
C ALA A 82 -0.50 0.56 1.58
N ILE A 83 -0.06 -0.57 2.13
CA ILE A 83 -0.64 -1.90 1.83
C ILE A 83 -2.10 -1.95 2.29
N ALA A 84 -2.38 -1.50 3.51
CA ALA A 84 -3.71 -1.49 4.09
C ALA A 84 -4.68 -0.57 3.34
N ASP A 85 -4.24 0.63 2.97
CA ASP A 85 -5.04 1.59 2.21
C ASP A 85 -5.40 1.06 0.83
N PHE A 86 -4.45 0.39 0.16
CA PHE A 86 -4.75 -0.27 -1.10
C PHE A 86 -5.83 -1.35 -0.91
N LEU A 87 -5.68 -2.22 0.09
CA LEU A 87 -6.62 -3.32 0.34
C LEU A 87 -8.01 -2.81 0.73
N ALA A 88 -8.09 -1.72 1.50
CA ALA A 88 -9.35 -1.07 1.87
C ALA A 88 -10.03 -0.36 0.68
N SER A 89 -9.31 -0.10 -0.41
CA SER A 89 -9.86 0.47 -1.65
C SER A 89 -10.43 -0.58 -2.62
N LYS A 90 -10.45 -1.87 -2.23
CA LYS A 90 -10.94 -2.99 -3.05
C LYS A 90 -12.21 -3.57 -2.45
#